data_AF-A0A2Z6IKG2-F1
#
_entry.id   AF-A0A2Z6IKG2-F1
#
_cell.length_a   1.000
_cell.length_b   1.000
_cell.length_c   1.000
_cell.angle_alpha   90.00
_cell.angle_beta   90.00
_cell.angle_gamma   90.00
#
_symmetry.space_group_name_H-M   'P 1'
#
loop_
_entity.id
_entity.type
_entity.pdbx_description
1 polymer ?
#
loop_
_entity_poly.entity_id
_entity_poly.type
_entity_poly.pdbx_seq_one_letter_code
_entity_poly.pdbx_strand_id
1 'polypeptide(L)'
;MVCCCIQVIPGRGNKFKQKGQIESAQIVIGEVFSRFWFRILDYQRAYVWGKDEISEMIDDVNYASEHNREGQYFLGSMVLRKATHTTDGVGFEEYEQLDGQQR
;
A
#
# COMPACT_ATOMS: atom_id res chain seq x y z
N MET A 1 14.76 1.94 9.44
CA MET A 1 13.67 0.96 9.12
C MET A 1 12.73 1.58 8.09
N VAL A 2 12.35 0.87 7.03
CA VAL A 2 11.55 1.46 5.93
C VAL A 2 10.05 1.31 6.19
N CYS A 3 9.28 2.38 6.08
CA CYS A 3 7.84 2.40 6.32
C CYS A 3 7.08 3.18 5.24
N CYS A 4 5.76 2.98 5.19
CA CYS A 4 4.83 3.72 4.35
C CYS A 4 3.54 4.03 5.13
N CYS A 5 2.78 5.00 4.64
CA CYS A 5 1.43 5.25 5.13
C CYS A 5 0.43 4.47 4.28
N ILE A 6 -0.43 3.65 4.88
CA ILE A 6 -1.55 3.04 4.18
C ILE A 6 -2.83 3.77 4.56
N GLN A 7 -3.57 4.20 3.56
CA GLN A 7 -4.89 4.83 3.67
C GLN A 7 -5.93 3.88 3.12
N VAL A 8 -6.75 3.29 3.98
CA VAL A 8 -7.78 2.33 3.60
C VAL A 8 -9.14 3.01 3.51
N ILE A 9 -9.74 2.94 2.33
CA ILE A 9 -11.11 3.32 2.06
C ILE A 9 -12.02 2.10 2.30
N PRO A 10 -13.04 2.19 3.17
CA PRO A 10 -13.96 1.09 3.40
C PRO A 10 -14.76 0.74 2.15
N GLY A 11 -14.85 -0.55 1.83
CA GLY A 11 -15.67 -1.07 0.73
C GLY A 11 -17.17 -0.91 0.96
N ARG A 12 -17.95 -0.95 -0.13
CA ARG A 12 -19.43 -0.91 -0.06
C ARG A 12 -19.99 -2.25 0.43
N GLY A 13 -19.88 -2.55 1.71
CA GLY A 13 -20.45 -3.74 2.36
C GLY A 13 -21.41 -3.36 3.48
N ASN A 14 -22.71 -3.60 3.25
CA ASN A 14 -23.86 -3.42 4.16
C ASN A 14 -24.21 -1.99 4.66
N LYS A 15 -25.50 -1.66 4.56
CA LYS A 15 -26.12 -0.32 4.66
C LYS A 15 -26.03 0.42 6.01
N PHE A 16 -25.19 0.01 6.95
CA PHE A 16 -25.08 0.65 8.27
C PHE A 16 -23.65 0.56 8.83
N LYS A 17 -22.71 1.31 8.25
CA LYS A 17 -21.48 1.74 8.94
C LYS A 17 -20.96 3.02 8.29
N GLN A 18 -20.35 3.87 9.11
CA GLN A 18 -20.23 5.33 8.91
C GLN A 18 -19.73 5.77 7.52
N LYS A 19 -20.38 6.80 6.98
CA LYS A 19 -20.02 7.43 5.70
C LYS A 19 -18.62 8.05 5.80
N GLY A 20 -17.67 7.52 5.02
CA GLY A 20 -16.55 8.29 4.48
C GLY A 20 -15.30 8.44 5.33
N GLN A 21 -15.13 7.67 6.42
CA GLN A 21 -13.89 7.74 7.20
C GLN A 21 -12.79 6.90 6.53
N ILE A 22 -11.67 7.54 6.21
CA ILE A 22 -10.47 6.88 5.69
C ILE A 22 -9.63 6.47 6.91
N GLU A 23 -9.31 5.19 7.03
CA GLU A 23 -8.41 4.69 8.05
C GLU A 23 -6.96 4.89 7.57
N SER A 24 -6.10 5.49 8.40
CA SER A 24 -4.71 5.78 8.04
C SER A 24 -3.78 5.19 9.08
N ALA A 25 -2.78 4.43 8.64
CA ALA A 25 -1.78 3.82 9.52
C ALA A 25 -0.39 3.84 8.91
N GLN A 26 0.63 4.08 9.73
CA GLN A 26 2.02 3.91 9.35
C GLN A 26 2.42 2.45 9.58
N ILE A 27 2.92 1.80 8.53
CA ILE A 27 3.24 0.37 8.53
C ILE A 27 4.65 0.17 7.98
N VAL A 28 5.40 -0.74 8.60
CA VAL A 28 6.73 -1.13 8.13
C VAL A 28 6.60 -1.96 6.87
N ILE A 29 7.46 -1.73 5.88
CA ILE A 29 7.31 -2.33 4.55
C ILE A 29 7.26 -3.87 4.55
N GLY A 30 7.96 -4.53 5.49
CA GLY A 30 7.90 -5.99 5.65
C GLY A 30 6.50 -6.50 6.03
N GLU A 31 5.76 -5.74 6.85
CA GLU A 31 4.38 -6.08 7.23
C GLU A 31 3.41 -5.86 6.06
N VAL A 32 3.67 -4.85 5.21
CA VAL A 32 2.87 -4.55 4.03
C VAL A 32 2.82 -5.76 3.10
N PHE A 33 3.99 -6.29 2.73
CA PHE A 33 4.08 -7.43 1.82
C PHE A 33 3.72 -8.77 2.46
N SER A 34 3.65 -8.85 3.79
CA SER A 34 3.29 -10.09 4.51
C SER A 34 1.79 -10.21 4.79
N ARG A 35 1.07 -9.10 4.92
CA ARG A 35 -0.32 -9.08 5.43
C ARG A 35 -1.36 -8.63 4.44
N PHE A 36 -0.97 -7.89 3.40
CA PHE A 36 -1.92 -7.30 2.46
C PHE A 36 -1.91 -8.08 1.15
N TRP A 37 -3.12 -8.40 0.68
CA TRP A 37 -3.32 -8.97 -0.65
C TRP A 37 -3.76 -7.86 -1.60
N PHE A 38 -2.86 -7.45 -2.50
CA PHE A 38 -3.09 -6.32 -3.40
C PHE A 38 -3.72 -6.74 -4.72
N ARG A 39 -4.63 -5.92 -5.20
CA ARG A 39 -5.16 -6.00 -6.56
C ARG A 39 -4.96 -4.68 -7.30
N ILE A 40 -4.27 -4.74 -8.44
CA ILE A 40 -4.19 -3.62 -9.37
C ILE A 40 -5.44 -3.61 -10.24
N LEU A 41 -6.01 -2.43 -10.45
CA LEU A 41 -7.23 -2.25 -11.24
C LEU A 41 -6.88 -2.05 -12.71
N ASP A 42 -7.73 -2.56 -13.61
CA ASP A 42 -7.47 -2.52 -15.06
C ASP A 42 -7.38 -1.10 -15.64
N TYR A 43 -7.98 -0.12 -14.97
CA TYR A 43 -7.94 1.29 -15.35
C TYR A 43 -6.74 2.06 -14.79
N GLN A 44 -5.86 1.41 -14.02
CA GLN A 44 -4.60 2.01 -13.58
C GLN A 44 -3.61 2.08 -14.74
N ARG A 45 -2.69 3.04 -14.68
CA ARG A 45 -1.73 3.25 -15.76
C ARG A 45 -0.78 2.06 -15.83
N ALA A 46 -0.26 1.76 -17.02
CA ALA A 46 0.82 0.80 -17.14
C ALA A 46 2.03 1.25 -16.30
N TYR A 47 2.85 0.31 -15.85
CA TYR A 47 4.11 0.63 -15.21
C TYR A 47 5.02 1.35 -16.20
N VAL A 48 5.53 2.52 -15.83
CA VAL A 48 6.35 3.38 -16.69
C VAL A 48 7.70 3.75 -16.08
N TRP A 49 7.95 3.37 -14.82
CA TRP A 49 9.26 3.57 -14.21
C TRP A 49 10.33 2.82 -15.01
N GLY A 50 11.35 3.56 -15.38
CA GLY A 50 12.56 3.04 -16.00
C GLY A 50 13.60 2.70 -14.94
N LYS A 51 14.83 2.53 -15.40
CA LYS A 51 15.96 2.23 -14.50
C LYS A 51 16.27 3.40 -13.58
N ASP A 52 16.17 4.62 -14.08
CA ASP A 52 16.59 5.82 -13.35
C ASP A 52 15.70 6.04 -12.12
N GLU A 53 14.38 5.93 -12.26
CA GLU A 53 13.44 6.08 -11.13
C GLU A 53 13.60 4.96 -10.09
N ILE A 54 13.84 3.72 -10.55
CA ILE A 54 14.09 2.58 -9.65
C ILE A 54 15.40 2.77 -8.89
N SER A 55 16.46 3.19 -9.60
CA SER A 55 17.77 3.45 -9.00
C SER A 55 17.70 4.55 -7.95
N GLU A 56 17.04 5.66 -8.24
CA GLU A 56 16.86 6.77 -7.28
C GLU A 56 16.14 6.31 -6.01
N MET A 57 15.05 5.52 -6.16
CA MET A 57 14.34 4.97 -5.00
C MET A 57 15.22 4.04 -4.15
N ILE A 58 16.01 3.18 -4.79
CA ILE A 58 16.90 2.24 -4.08
C ILE A 58 18.02 3.02 -3.37
N ASP A 59 18.60 4.01 -4.04
CA ASP A 59 19.67 4.84 -3.50
C ASP A 59 19.21 5.62 -2.27
N ASP A 60 18.00 6.19 -2.30
CA ASP A 60 17.39 6.84 -1.14
C ASP A 60 17.19 5.89 0.05
N VAL A 61 16.69 4.68 -0.21
CA VAL A 61 16.49 3.65 0.83
C VAL A 61 17.82 3.23 1.44
N ASN A 62 18.84 3.02 0.61
CA ASN A 62 20.18 2.66 1.06
C ASN A 62 20.80 3.78 1.88
N TYR A 63 20.75 5.01 1.37
CA TYR A 63 21.25 6.19 2.06
C TYR A 63 20.62 6.33 3.44
N ALA A 64 19.30 6.19 3.53
CA ALA A 64 18.59 6.26 4.80
C ALA A 64 18.95 5.11 5.75
N SER A 65 19.18 3.90 5.23
CA SER A 65 19.63 2.76 6.03
C SER A 65 21.04 2.97 6.61
N GLU A 66 21.94 3.58 5.84
CA GLU A 66 23.33 3.80 6.24
C GLU A 66 23.47 4.96 7.23
N HIS A 67 22.73 6.04 7.01
CA HIS A 67 22.88 7.29 7.75
C HIS A 67 21.88 7.45 8.90
N ASN A 68 20.83 6.63 8.96
CA ASN A 68 19.77 6.75 9.96
C ASN A 68 19.40 5.41 10.60
N ARG A 69 20.36 4.82 11.35
CA ARG A 69 20.22 3.51 12.03
C ARG A 69 19.00 3.41 12.96
N GLU A 70 18.60 4.51 13.59
CA GLU A 70 17.46 4.55 14.52
C GLU A 70 16.18 5.13 13.89
N GLY A 71 16.29 5.80 12.75
CA GLY A 71 15.17 6.45 12.10
C GLY A 71 14.39 5.58 11.14
N GLN A 72 13.23 6.10 10.74
CA GLN A 72 12.39 5.49 9.74
C GLN A 72 12.48 6.25 8.41
N TYR A 73 12.68 5.52 7.31
CA TYR A 73 12.60 6.08 5.96
C TYR A 73 11.18 5.90 5.44
N PHE A 74 10.57 6.99 4.99
CA PHE A 74 9.18 7.02 4.56
C PHE A 74 9.09 6.93 3.03
N LEU A 75 8.62 5.79 2.51
CA LEU A 75 8.46 5.53 1.06
C LEU A 75 7.26 6.25 0.44
N GLY A 76 6.42 6.90 1.24
CA GLY A 76 5.21 7.56 0.79
C GLY A 76 3.93 6.90 1.29
N SER A 77 2.81 7.30 0.69
CA SER A 77 1.47 6.81 1.01
C SER A 77 0.89 5.94 -0.09
N MET A 78 0.19 4.88 0.29
CA MET A 78 -0.63 4.05 -0.59
C MET A 78 -2.10 4.21 -0.23
N VAL A 79 -2.94 4.40 -1.25
CA VAL A 79 -4.39 4.46 -1.07
C VAL A 79 -4.99 3.15 -1.53
N LEU A 80 -5.67 2.46 -0.62
CA LEU A 80 -6.25 1.15 -0.84
C LEU A 80 -7.77 1.21 -0.64
N ARG A 81 -8.51 0.41 -1.39
CA ARG A 81 -9.92 0.14 -1.11
C ARG A 81 -10.05 -1.29 -0.63
N LYS A 82 -10.65 -1.47 0.55
CA LYS A 82 -10.86 -2.80 1.12
C LYS A 82 -12.06 -3.47 0.47
N ALA A 83 -11.88 -4.68 -0.03
CA ALA A 83 -12.92 -5.56 -0.54
C ALA A 83 -12.87 -6.91 0.19
N THR A 84 -14.03 -7.45 0.53
CA THR A 84 -14.12 -8.79 1.12
C THR A 84 -14.68 -9.74 0.07
N HIS A 85 -13.93 -10.78 -0.24
CA HIS A 85 -14.31 -11.80 -1.21
C HIS A 85 -14.55 -13.11 -0.48
N THR A 86 -15.54 -13.86 -0.95
CA THR A 86 -15.79 -15.22 -0.49
C THR A 86 -15.77 -16.13 -1.72
N THR A 87 -14.83 -17.07 -1.74
CA THR A 87 -14.72 -18.09 -2.79
C THR A 87 -14.72 -19.45 -2.12
N ASP A 88 -15.58 -20.37 -2.58
CA ASP A 88 -15.69 -21.74 -2.06
C ASP A 88 -15.84 -21.83 -0.53
N GLY A 89 -16.54 -20.86 0.07
CA GLY A 89 -16.77 -20.77 1.52
C GLY A 89 -15.62 -20.17 2.33
N VAL A 90 -14.49 -19.83 1.69
CA VAL A 90 -13.35 -19.14 2.31
C VAL A 90 -13.47 -17.64 2.05
N GLY A 91 -13.58 -16.86 3.14
CA GLY A 91 -13.54 -15.40 3.08
C GLY A 91 -12.11 -14.87 3.17
N PHE A 92 -11.74 -13.96 2.28
CA PHE A 92 -10.45 -13.25 2.32
C PHE A 92 -10.63 -11.76 2.07
N GLU A 93 -9.66 -10.98 2.56
CA GLU A 93 -9.61 -9.54 2.36
C GLU A 93 -8.68 -9.24 1.19
N GLU A 94 -9.20 -8.54 0.18
CA GLU A 94 -8.46 -8.02 -0.96
C GLU A 94 -8.40 -6.50 -0.84
N TYR A 95 -7.26 -5.91 -1.21
CA TYR A 95 -7.02 -4.48 -1.18
C TYR A 95 -6.77 -3.98 -2.58
N GLU A 96 -7.75 -3.30 -3.16
CA GLU A 96 -7.61 -2.71 -4.49
C GLU A 96 -6.76 -1.43 -4.38
N GLN A 97 -5.64 -1.40 -5.10
CA GLN A 97 -4.71 -0.28 -5.07
C GLN A 97 -5.20 0.87 -5.95
N LEU A 98 -5.50 2.02 -5.33
CA LEU A 98 -6.05 3.21 -5.98
C LEU A 98 -4.98 4.25 -6.32
N ASP A 99 -3.94 4.35 -5.49
CA ASP A 99 -2.81 5.26 -5.71
C ASP A 99 -1.52 4.66 -5.11
N GLY A 100 -0.38 5.15 -5.58
CA GLY A 100 0.95 4.67 -5.18
C GLY A 100 1.40 3.41 -5.93
N GLN A 101 0.79 3.07 -7.08
CA GLN A 101 1.02 1.79 -7.78
C GLN A 101 2.47 1.51 -8.24
N GLN A 102 3.29 2.55 -8.41
CA GLN A 102 4.63 2.42 -9.02
C GLN A 102 5.74 2.28 -7.98
N ARG A 103 5.40 2.49 -6.71
CA ARG A 103 6.29 2.38 -5.53
C ARG A 103 5.96 1.11 -4.78
#